data_AF-A0AA88GRF0-F1
#
_entry.id   AF-A0AA88GRF0-F1
#
_cell.length_a   1.000
_cell.length_b   1.000
_cell.length_c   1.000
_cell.angle_alpha   90.00
_cell.angle_beta   90.00
_cell.angle_gamma   90.00
#
_symmetry.space_group_name_H-M   'P 1'
#
loop_
_entity.id
_entity.type
_entity.pdbx_description
1 polymer ?
#
loop_
_entity_poly.entity_id
_entity_poly.type
_entity_poly.pdbx_seq_one_letter_code
_entity_poly.pdbx_strand_id
1 'polypeptide(L)'
;MHQLKTIILRDACSRSMLLLKSSSAFQYKRIQRSLFKTNSRMMMNNYGISESIVREFSSNCNFRYIHNDNGDVLTKCPLKSLDNHHTTIPISIYFHWPFCQSICSYCDFNRYKRDLSSIQNLDPRHSDKNIGYQMMKTYLLILEDFKRQVKVLNPQHNYELVSIFFGGGTPSTMNPLMMEELISKSMEIFSTSREKVEISMEANPTSIETEKLLNFHKAGINRLSIGVQSFDSDCLKTLGREHSVDEALYAIESAKSIFGKDSLSIDLMFGLPQHKTNRTIWEKTLEKALSLDFSHISLYQLTIEKNTKFYKLFNEEKDLPNEEEYSDMYDYTIDACQSIGLEMYEVSNFAKPGKECKHNIMYWRSIYDFIGIGPGAHGRLTNHTTRQRYSTVQVLKPEDWIEKASLDFSEARNSNPTLLLGNIKQEALSEMQQIEELFMMGLRMAKEGVKESSLKYINSGMTFEKLFSSNMITRLIEHDYLSLIEEADGRRMVATRKGINVLDILLGTLFGETQRIKHTLRVQI
;
A
#
# COMPACT_ATOMS: atom_id res chain seq x y z
N MET A 1 11.68 -1.38 38.52
CA MET A 1 11.31 0.05 38.41
C MET A 1 9.94 0.28 37.78
N HIS A 2 9.56 -0.40 36.69
CA HIS A 2 8.28 -0.12 36.01
C HIS A 2 7.04 -0.56 36.81
N GLN A 3 7.09 -1.69 37.51
CA GLN A 3 6.00 -2.16 38.39
C GLN A 3 5.83 -1.33 39.67
N LEU A 4 6.92 -0.79 40.22
CA LEU A 4 6.87 0.13 41.38
C LEU A 4 6.20 1.46 41.02
N LYS A 5 6.43 2.00 39.81
CA LYS A 5 5.76 3.22 39.31
C LYS A 5 4.23 3.07 39.31
N THR A 6 3.71 1.91 38.92
CA THR A 6 2.27 1.68 38.76
C THR A 6 1.55 1.54 40.11
N ILE A 7 2.18 0.90 41.10
CA ILE A 7 1.61 0.73 42.45
C ILE A 7 1.60 2.06 43.20
N ILE A 8 2.69 2.83 43.11
CA ILE A 8 2.82 4.15 43.75
C ILE A 8 1.82 5.17 43.20
N LEU A 9 1.58 5.17 41.88
CA LEU A 9 0.64 6.11 41.24
C LEU A 9 -0.82 5.82 41.62
N ARG A 10 -1.19 4.53 41.75
CA ARG A 10 -2.55 4.15 42.13
C ARG A 10 -2.89 4.54 43.56
N ASP A 11 -1.96 4.36 44.49
CA ASP A 11 -2.22 4.59 45.93
C ASP A 11 -2.11 6.07 46.32
N ALA A 12 -1.28 6.85 45.62
CA ALA A 12 -1.20 8.30 45.82
C ALA A 12 -2.43 9.05 45.27
N CYS A 13 -2.98 8.62 44.11
CA CYS A 13 -4.15 9.25 43.51
C CYS A 13 -5.44 9.01 44.31
N SER A 14 -5.62 7.80 44.85
CA SER A 14 -6.83 7.41 45.60
C SER A 14 -6.97 8.17 46.92
N ARG A 15 -5.88 8.39 47.66
CA ARG A 15 -5.90 9.18 48.91
C ARG A 15 -5.97 10.70 48.69
N SER A 16 -5.40 11.19 47.58
CA SER A 16 -5.44 12.62 47.24
C SER A 16 -6.85 13.09 46.87
N MET A 17 -7.66 12.25 46.21
CA MET A 17 -9.05 12.59 45.88
C MET A 17 -9.96 12.73 47.11
N LEU A 18 -9.67 12.02 48.21
CA LEU A 18 -10.48 12.08 49.44
C LEU A 18 -10.26 13.37 50.25
N LEU A 19 -9.08 13.99 50.16
CA LEU A 19 -8.76 15.23 50.89
C LEU A 19 -9.18 16.51 50.17
N LEU A 20 -9.51 16.42 48.88
CA LEU A 20 -9.76 17.58 48.02
C LEU A 20 -11.23 18.04 47.97
N LYS A 21 -12.15 17.32 48.62
CA LYS A 21 -13.58 17.67 48.63
C LYS A 21 -13.99 18.72 49.67
N SER A 22 -13.09 19.27 50.49
CA SER A 22 -13.51 20.07 51.65
C SER A 22 -12.65 21.27 52.08
N SER A 23 -11.82 21.87 51.21
CA SER A 23 -11.00 23.02 51.67
C SER A 23 -10.75 24.13 50.64
N SER A 24 -10.70 25.37 51.14
CA SER A 24 -10.47 26.59 50.35
C SER A 24 -9.03 26.73 49.86
N ALA A 25 -8.83 27.55 48.82
CA ALA A 25 -7.58 27.67 48.05
C ALA A 25 -6.31 27.97 48.88
N PHE A 26 -6.43 28.54 50.08
CA PHE A 26 -5.28 28.85 50.95
C PHE A 26 -4.79 27.63 51.77
N GLN A 27 -5.68 26.69 52.11
CA GLN A 27 -5.30 25.42 52.76
C GLN A 27 -4.59 24.47 51.78
N TYR A 28 -4.85 24.60 50.48
CA TYR A 28 -4.33 23.74 49.41
C TYR A 28 -2.79 23.76 49.29
N LYS A 29 -2.15 24.95 49.34
CA LYS A 29 -0.68 25.05 49.30
C LYS A 29 0.00 24.44 50.52
N ARG A 30 -0.66 24.47 51.68
CA ARG A 30 -0.15 23.89 52.93
C ARG A 30 -0.32 22.37 52.95
N ILE A 31 -1.44 21.88 52.40
CA ILE A 31 -1.72 20.46 52.19
C ILE A 31 -0.78 19.86 51.13
N GLN A 32 -0.48 20.55 50.03
CA GLN A 32 0.51 20.12 49.02
C GLN A 32 1.91 19.94 49.61
N ARG A 33 2.41 20.92 50.39
CA ARG A 33 3.74 20.80 51.04
C ARG A 33 3.77 19.70 52.10
N SER A 34 2.66 19.45 52.78
CA SER A 34 2.52 18.38 53.79
C SER A 34 2.46 16.99 53.13
N LEU A 35 1.60 16.80 52.12
CA LEU A 35 1.50 15.55 51.35
C LEU A 35 2.82 15.19 50.66
N PHE A 36 3.53 16.20 50.14
CA PHE A 36 4.84 15.99 49.52
C PHE A 36 5.87 15.50 50.55
N LYS A 37 5.98 16.14 51.72
CA LYS A 37 6.88 15.69 52.80
C LYS A 37 6.53 14.29 53.31
N THR A 38 5.25 13.97 53.42
CA THR A 38 4.78 12.66 53.89
C THR A 38 5.05 11.56 52.86
N ASN A 39 4.81 11.82 51.57
CA ASN A 39 5.08 10.86 50.49
C ASN A 39 6.58 10.64 50.26
N SER A 40 7.42 11.69 50.36
CA SER A 40 8.87 11.55 50.26
C SER A 40 9.46 10.74 51.41
N ARG A 41 9.00 10.94 52.65
CA ARG A 41 9.41 10.12 53.81
C ARG A 41 8.93 8.67 53.69
N MET A 42 7.73 8.45 53.19
CA MET A 42 7.20 7.10 53.01
C MET A 42 7.95 6.32 51.91
N MET A 43 8.36 7.00 50.83
CA MET A 43 9.18 6.41 49.77
C MET A 43 10.59 6.03 50.23
N MET A 44 11.20 6.85 51.09
CA MET A 44 12.52 6.54 51.66
C MET A 44 12.44 5.41 52.70
N ASN A 45 11.44 5.43 53.59
CA ASN A 45 11.35 4.48 54.70
C ASN A 45 10.76 3.10 54.32
N ASN A 46 9.76 3.05 53.44
CA ASN A 46 9.08 1.78 53.12
C ASN A 46 9.62 1.10 51.86
N TYR A 47 10.31 1.84 50.99
CA TYR A 47 10.75 1.34 49.68
C TYR A 47 12.24 1.56 49.38
N GLY A 48 13.01 2.10 50.34
CA GLY A 48 14.47 2.21 50.25
C GLY A 48 14.99 3.11 49.12
N ILE A 49 14.16 4.02 48.60
CA ILE A 49 14.53 4.88 47.47
C ILE A 49 15.44 6.01 47.97
N SER A 50 16.57 6.25 47.29
CA SER A 50 17.52 7.29 47.69
C SER A 50 16.96 8.70 47.52
N GLU A 51 17.40 9.62 48.39
CA GLU A 51 16.95 11.02 48.39
C GLU A 51 17.23 11.73 47.05
N SER A 52 18.27 11.31 46.32
CA SER A 52 18.61 11.85 45.00
C SER A 52 17.55 11.57 43.93
N ILE A 53 17.00 10.35 43.90
CA ILE A 53 15.96 9.94 42.94
C ILE A 53 14.63 10.66 43.24
N VAL A 54 14.33 10.88 44.52
CA VAL A 54 13.14 11.64 44.94
C VAL A 54 13.24 13.11 44.50
N ARG A 55 14.43 13.70 44.57
CA ARG A 55 14.67 15.08 44.09
C ARG A 55 14.59 15.17 42.57
N GLU A 56 15.09 14.20 41.82
CA GLU A 56 15.02 14.16 40.35
C GLU A 56 13.58 14.02 39.83
N PHE A 57 12.75 13.23 40.53
CA PHE A 57 11.31 13.13 40.25
C PHE A 57 10.59 14.46 40.49
N SER A 58 11.05 15.26 41.45
CA SER A 58 10.43 16.54 41.82
C SER A 58 10.73 17.67 40.83
N SER A 59 11.89 17.65 40.18
CA SER A 59 12.28 18.67 39.20
C SER A 59 11.63 18.49 37.83
N ASN A 60 11.18 17.28 37.48
CA ASN A 60 10.67 16.94 36.15
C ASN A 60 9.13 16.95 36.02
N CYS A 61 8.39 17.18 37.11
CA CYS A 61 6.92 17.25 37.08
C CYS A 61 6.42 18.70 37.20
N ASN A 62 6.46 19.44 36.09
CA ASN A 62 5.72 20.71 35.97
C ASN A 62 4.23 20.44 35.65
N PHE A 63 3.43 20.17 36.68
CA PHE A 63 1.96 20.19 36.53
C PHE A 63 1.47 21.65 36.49
N ARG A 64 1.11 22.15 35.30
CA ARG A 64 0.30 23.36 35.15
C ARG A 64 -1.17 22.96 35.02
N TYR A 65 -1.98 23.31 36.03
CA TYR A 65 -3.44 23.23 35.95
C TYR A 65 -3.96 24.56 35.37
N ILE A 66 -4.68 24.49 34.25
CA ILE A 66 -5.39 25.63 33.67
C ILE A 66 -6.85 25.56 34.16
N HIS A 67 -7.33 26.64 34.77
CA HIS A 67 -8.72 26.79 35.20
C HIS A 67 -9.57 27.32 34.05
N ASN A 68 -10.83 26.87 33.92
CA ASN A 68 -11.86 27.63 33.20
C ASN A 68 -12.65 28.49 34.20
N ASP A 69 -13.37 29.49 33.69
CA ASP A 69 -14.08 30.50 34.47
C ASP A 69 -15.23 29.97 35.37
N ASN A 70 -15.51 28.66 35.35
CA ASN A 70 -16.55 28.02 36.15
C ASN A 70 -16.03 27.15 37.31
N GLY A 71 -14.71 27.12 37.56
CA GLY A 71 -14.16 26.51 38.78
C GLY A 71 -14.14 24.97 38.81
N ASP A 72 -14.41 24.29 37.71
CA ASP A 72 -14.28 22.83 37.61
C ASP A 72 -12.82 22.40 37.40
N VAL A 73 -12.34 21.46 38.23
CA VAL A 73 -11.02 20.83 38.09
C VAL A 73 -11.13 19.66 37.12
N LEU A 74 -10.75 19.88 35.86
CA LEU A 74 -10.53 18.80 34.90
C LEU A 74 -9.24 18.05 35.25
N THR A 75 -9.36 16.86 35.84
CA THR A 75 -8.26 15.89 35.88
C THR A 75 -8.06 15.32 34.48
N LYS A 76 -7.13 15.89 33.69
CA LYS A 76 -6.60 15.21 32.49
C LYS A 76 -5.86 13.95 32.94
N CYS A 77 -6.37 12.80 32.52
CA CYS A 77 -5.65 11.52 32.49
C CYS A 77 -4.34 11.70 31.69
N PRO A 78 -3.20 11.11 32.07
CA PRO A 78 -1.96 11.20 31.31
C PRO A 78 -1.94 10.25 30.11
N LEU A 79 -3.09 9.88 29.56
CA LEU A 79 -3.19 9.68 28.12
C LEU A 79 -3.15 11.08 27.54
N LYS A 80 -1.99 11.43 26.94
CA LYS A 80 -1.84 12.63 26.13
C LYS A 80 -3.18 13.00 25.51
N SER A 81 -3.62 14.21 25.79
CA SER A 81 -4.42 14.93 24.82
C SER A 81 -3.86 14.59 23.45
N LEU A 82 -4.69 13.98 22.61
CA LEU A 82 -4.59 14.15 21.17
C LEU A 82 -4.82 15.65 20.94
N ASP A 83 -3.85 16.46 21.34
CA ASP A 83 -3.69 17.82 20.89
C ASP A 83 -3.47 17.69 19.38
N ASN A 84 -4.47 18.12 18.61
CA ASN A 84 -4.44 18.74 17.29
C ASN A 84 -3.12 18.67 16.49
N HIS A 85 -2.50 17.50 16.38
CA HIS A 85 -1.72 17.12 15.23
C HIS A 85 -2.71 16.45 14.32
N HIS A 86 -3.07 17.12 13.21
CA HIS A 86 -3.83 16.53 12.13
C HIS A 86 -3.24 15.14 11.84
N THR A 87 -3.91 14.07 12.27
CA THR A 87 -3.53 12.72 11.86
C THR A 87 -3.83 12.68 10.38
N THR A 88 -2.79 12.71 9.56
CA THR A 88 -2.95 12.67 8.12
C THR A 88 -3.50 11.30 7.71
N ILE A 89 -4.31 11.28 6.65
CA ILE A 89 -4.85 10.07 6.06
C ILE A 89 -4.05 9.82 4.78
N PRO A 90 -3.27 8.73 4.69
CA PRO A 90 -2.55 8.41 3.47
C PRO A 90 -3.51 8.19 2.31
N ILE A 91 -3.20 8.76 1.15
CA ILE A 91 -3.90 8.51 -0.10
C ILE A 91 -2.93 8.33 -1.26
N SER A 92 -3.27 7.49 -2.21
CA SER A 92 -2.49 7.29 -3.44
C SER A 92 -3.34 7.44 -4.70
N ILE A 93 -2.69 7.71 -5.83
CA ILE A 93 -3.35 7.81 -7.13
C ILE A 93 -2.72 6.81 -8.08
N TYR A 94 -3.55 6.06 -8.77
CA TYR A 94 -3.18 5.19 -9.87
C TYR A 94 -3.77 5.74 -11.16
N PHE A 95 -2.90 6.08 -12.12
CA PHE A 95 -3.29 6.42 -13.48
C PHE A 95 -3.07 5.21 -14.38
N HIS A 96 -4.16 4.68 -14.91
CA HIS A 96 -4.14 3.55 -15.82
C HIS A 96 -4.03 4.01 -17.26
N TRP A 97 -2.88 3.79 -17.90
CA TRP A 97 -2.66 4.05 -19.32
C TRP A 97 -2.72 2.75 -20.10
N PRO A 98 -3.79 2.49 -20.88
CA PRO A 98 -4.12 1.13 -21.30
C PRO A 98 -3.46 0.73 -22.65
N PHE A 99 -2.62 1.58 -23.24
CA PHE A 99 -2.12 1.34 -24.60
C PHE A 99 -0.78 0.59 -24.62
N CYS A 100 -0.70 -0.39 -25.50
CA CYS A 100 0.53 -1.12 -25.82
C CYS A 100 0.81 -1.09 -27.32
N GLN A 101 2.08 -1.11 -27.71
CA GLN A 101 2.49 -1.33 -29.11
C GLN A 101 2.21 -2.77 -29.54
N SER A 102 2.51 -3.72 -28.64
CA SER A 102 2.34 -5.15 -28.79
C SER A 102 1.78 -5.74 -27.49
N ILE A 103 0.97 -6.79 -27.59
CA ILE A 103 0.39 -7.45 -26.41
C ILE A 103 1.18 -8.73 -26.14
N CYS A 104 1.85 -8.77 -24.98
CA CYS A 104 2.58 -9.93 -24.50
C CYS A 104 1.65 -11.14 -24.37
N SER A 105 2.17 -12.34 -24.64
CA SER A 105 1.34 -13.54 -24.82
C SER A 105 0.66 -14.03 -23.53
N TYR A 106 1.20 -13.66 -22.37
CA TYR A 106 0.71 -14.00 -21.03
C TYR A 106 -0.14 -12.91 -20.37
N CYS A 107 -0.07 -11.67 -20.86
CA CYS A 107 -0.67 -10.53 -20.16
C CYS A 107 -2.20 -10.64 -20.19
N ASP A 108 -2.88 -10.47 -19.05
CA ASP A 108 -4.36 -10.41 -18.94
C ASP A 108 -4.87 -9.06 -18.42
N PHE A 109 -4.01 -8.03 -18.35
CA PHE A 109 -4.43 -6.70 -17.90
C PHE A 109 -5.48 -6.05 -18.81
N ASN A 110 -6.07 -4.93 -18.38
CA ASN A 110 -6.90 -4.12 -19.27
C ASN A 110 -6.03 -3.34 -20.25
N ARG A 111 -5.72 -3.92 -21.42
CA ARG A 111 -4.79 -3.33 -22.40
C ARG A 111 -5.32 -3.39 -23.83
N TYR A 112 -4.94 -2.40 -24.62
CA TYR A 112 -5.38 -2.22 -26.00
C TYR A 112 -4.17 -1.95 -26.89
N LYS A 113 -4.05 -2.74 -27.96
CA LYS A 113 -3.03 -2.53 -28.98
C LYS A 113 -3.34 -1.25 -29.77
N ARG A 114 -2.38 -0.31 -29.85
CA ARG A 114 -2.49 0.92 -30.65
C ARG A 114 -1.15 1.26 -31.31
N ASP A 115 -1.23 1.98 -32.42
CA ASP A 115 -0.06 2.63 -33.00
C ASP A 115 0.32 3.86 -32.18
N LEU A 116 1.43 3.78 -31.47
CA LEU A 116 1.89 4.79 -30.53
C LEU A 116 2.41 6.06 -31.22
N SER A 117 2.80 5.99 -32.50
CA SER A 117 3.24 7.17 -33.26
C SER A 117 2.12 8.20 -33.36
N SER A 118 0.88 7.71 -33.47
CA SER A 118 -0.33 8.54 -33.46
C SER A 118 -0.61 9.17 -32.10
N ILE A 119 -0.11 8.61 -30.99
CA ILE A 119 -0.41 9.09 -29.62
C ILE A 119 0.68 10.03 -29.10
N GLN A 120 1.93 9.87 -29.54
CA GLN A 120 3.08 10.63 -29.03
C GLN A 120 3.29 11.97 -29.74
N ASN A 121 2.93 12.06 -31.03
CA ASN A 121 3.04 13.27 -31.84
C ASN A 121 1.79 14.15 -31.68
N LEU A 122 1.69 14.84 -30.55
CA LEU A 122 0.54 15.67 -30.22
C LEU A 122 0.82 17.12 -30.62
N ASP A 123 0.21 17.61 -31.71
CA ASP A 123 -0.03 19.05 -31.90
C ASP A 123 -1.39 19.39 -31.26
N PRO A 124 -1.43 20.16 -30.16
CA PRO A 124 -2.67 20.53 -29.46
C PRO A 124 -3.71 21.24 -30.34
N ARG A 125 -3.30 21.78 -31.50
CA ARG A 125 -4.19 22.55 -32.41
C ARG A 125 -4.99 21.66 -33.36
N HIS A 126 -4.67 20.37 -33.48
CA HIS A 126 -5.37 19.40 -34.35
C HIS A 126 -5.77 18.11 -33.61
N SER A 127 -5.66 18.08 -32.28
CA SER A 127 -5.65 16.86 -31.46
C SER A 127 -7.00 16.42 -30.89
N ASP A 128 -8.12 17.09 -31.15
CA ASP A 128 -9.39 16.71 -30.52
C ASP A 128 -9.90 15.31 -30.90
N LYS A 129 -9.45 14.76 -32.05
CA LYS A 129 -9.71 13.36 -32.44
C LYS A 129 -8.64 12.39 -31.95
N ASN A 130 -7.55 12.88 -31.38
CA ASN A 130 -6.47 12.05 -30.87
C ASN A 130 -6.87 11.41 -29.53
N ILE A 131 -6.86 10.09 -29.46
CA ILE A 131 -7.29 9.38 -28.26
C ILE A 131 -6.42 9.71 -27.04
N GLY A 132 -5.10 9.89 -27.20
CA GLY A 132 -4.22 10.26 -26.08
C GLY A 132 -4.53 11.63 -25.51
N TYR A 133 -4.86 12.60 -26.37
CA TYR A 133 -5.30 13.92 -25.94
C TYR A 133 -6.67 13.89 -25.26
N GLN A 134 -7.62 13.12 -25.78
CA GLN A 134 -8.92 12.94 -25.13
C GLN A 134 -8.76 12.28 -23.76
N MET A 135 -7.93 11.24 -23.64
CA MET A 135 -7.59 10.61 -22.36
C MET A 135 -7.03 11.63 -21.37
N MET A 136 -6.08 12.48 -21.81
CA MET A 136 -5.52 13.54 -20.97
C MET A 136 -6.58 14.51 -20.44
N LYS A 137 -7.43 15.02 -21.33
CA LYS A 137 -8.54 15.90 -20.92
C LYS A 137 -9.46 15.21 -19.91
N THR A 138 -9.75 13.93 -20.10
CA THR A 138 -10.59 13.16 -19.19
C THR A 138 -9.93 12.92 -17.83
N TYR A 139 -8.62 12.62 -17.77
CA TYR A 139 -7.90 12.52 -16.50
C TYR A 139 -7.98 13.83 -15.71
N LEU A 140 -7.73 14.97 -16.37
CA LEU A 140 -7.80 16.28 -15.74
C LEU A 140 -9.21 16.62 -15.27
N LEU A 141 -10.23 16.27 -16.06
CA LEU A 141 -11.64 16.45 -15.71
C LEU A 141 -11.99 15.70 -14.42
N ILE A 142 -11.54 14.44 -14.32
CA ILE A 142 -11.78 13.60 -13.14
C ILE A 142 -11.05 14.14 -11.91
N LEU A 143 -9.80 14.57 -12.06
CA LEU A 143 -9.05 15.20 -10.97
C LEU A 143 -9.73 16.48 -10.47
N GLU A 144 -10.21 17.33 -11.39
CA GLU A 144 -10.90 18.57 -11.04
C GLU A 144 -12.24 18.29 -10.33
N ASP A 145 -13.01 17.31 -10.79
CA ASP A 145 -14.24 16.93 -10.09
C ASP A 145 -13.93 16.30 -8.73
N PHE A 146 -12.91 15.44 -8.63
CA PHE A 146 -12.47 14.85 -7.36
C PHE A 146 -12.07 15.93 -6.33
N LYS A 147 -11.46 17.04 -6.75
CA LYS A 147 -11.18 18.20 -5.87
C LYS A 147 -12.43 18.74 -5.17
N ARG A 148 -13.61 18.60 -5.77
CA ARG A 148 -14.89 18.96 -5.14
C ARG A 148 -15.37 17.85 -4.20
N GLN A 149 -15.26 16.60 -4.61
CA GLN A 149 -15.75 15.44 -3.88
C GLN A 149 -14.95 15.12 -2.63
N VAL A 150 -13.63 15.36 -2.67
CA VAL A 150 -12.72 15.10 -1.55
C VAL A 150 -13.16 15.83 -0.28
N LYS A 151 -13.86 16.97 -0.41
CA LYS A 151 -14.42 17.73 0.72
C LYS A 151 -15.54 16.99 1.44
N VAL A 152 -16.30 16.17 0.72
CA VAL A 152 -17.39 15.35 1.26
C VAL A 152 -16.83 14.09 1.90
N LEU A 153 -15.88 13.43 1.23
CA LEU A 153 -15.25 12.21 1.72
C LEU A 153 -14.36 12.46 2.93
N ASN A 154 -13.67 13.60 2.95
CA ASN A 154 -12.76 13.99 4.01
C ASN A 154 -12.91 15.48 4.37
N PRO A 155 -13.94 15.84 5.16
CA PRO A 155 -14.19 17.24 5.55
C PRO A 155 -13.07 17.89 6.37
N GLN A 156 -12.20 17.08 7.00
CA GLN A 156 -11.07 17.58 7.77
C GLN A 156 -9.88 17.99 6.89
N HIS A 157 -9.94 17.71 5.58
CA HIS A 157 -8.90 18.06 4.61
C HIS A 157 -7.49 17.61 5.03
N ASN A 158 -7.39 16.45 5.68
CA ASN A 158 -6.15 15.91 6.22
C ASN A 158 -5.60 14.75 5.38
N TYR A 159 -5.96 14.64 4.10
CA TYR A 159 -5.28 13.67 3.22
C TYR A 159 -3.82 14.06 3.03
N GLU A 160 -2.95 13.06 3.00
CA GLU A 160 -1.55 13.18 2.61
C GLU A 160 -1.31 12.30 1.39
N LEU A 161 -0.98 12.91 0.26
CA LEU A 161 -0.67 12.17 -0.96
C LEU A 161 0.69 11.47 -0.76
N VAL A 162 0.70 10.14 -0.68
CA VAL A 162 1.94 9.38 -0.44
C VAL A 162 2.54 8.81 -1.71
N SER A 163 1.72 8.52 -2.73
CA SER A 163 2.22 8.03 -4.02
C SER A 163 1.32 8.35 -5.21
N ILE A 164 1.94 8.46 -6.37
CA ILE A 164 1.31 8.44 -7.70
C ILE A 164 1.95 7.30 -8.49
N PHE A 165 1.16 6.49 -9.16
CA PHE A 165 1.65 5.38 -9.97
C PHE A 165 1.03 5.41 -11.37
N PHE A 166 1.88 5.40 -12.39
CA PHE A 166 1.47 5.26 -13.78
C PHE A 166 1.71 3.82 -14.21
N GLY A 167 0.63 3.08 -14.46
CA GLY A 167 0.67 1.66 -14.83
C GLY A 167 -0.31 1.29 -15.93
N GLY A 168 -0.35 0.01 -16.30
CA GLY A 168 -1.42 -0.56 -17.11
C GLY A 168 -0.92 -1.29 -18.36
N GLY A 169 -1.10 -0.67 -19.52
CA GLY A 169 -0.54 -1.14 -20.77
C GLY A 169 0.96 -0.86 -20.83
N THR A 170 1.34 0.31 -21.33
CA THR A 170 2.74 0.72 -21.39
C THR A 170 2.86 2.24 -21.14
N PRO A 171 2.90 2.68 -19.87
CA PRO A 171 2.88 4.10 -19.50
C PRO A 171 4.02 4.94 -20.09
N SER A 172 5.22 4.37 -20.26
CA SER A 172 6.36 4.96 -20.98
C SER A 172 6.07 5.39 -22.43
N THR A 173 4.89 5.05 -22.96
CA THR A 173 4.41 5.50 -24.27
C THR A 173 3.63 6.81 -24.23
N MET A 174 3.23 7.27 -23.04
CA MET A 174 2.57 8.56 -22.82
C MET A 174 3.55 9.72 -23.08
N ASN A 175 3.03 10.89 -23.46
CA ASN A 175 3.87 12.08 -23.57
C ASN A 175 4.32 12.54 -22.17
N PRO A 176 5.63 12.75 -21.92
CA PRO A 176 6.13 13.19 -20.62
C PRO A 176 5.47 14.49 -20.10
N LEU A 177 5.13 15.44 -20.98
CA LEU A 177 4.46 16.69 -20.58
C LEU A 177 3.05 16.44 -20.02
N MET A 178 2.35 15.43 -20.52
CA MET A 178 1.06 15.04 -19.96
C MET A 178 1.22 14.47 -18.56
N MET A 179 2.25 13.64 -18.32
CA MET A 179 2.52 13.14 -16.98
C MET A 179 2.88 14.26 -16.01
N GLU A 180 3.71 15.21 -16.43
CA GLU A 180 4.08 16.39 -15.64
C GLU A 180 2.83 17.18 -15.20
N GLU A 181 1.89 17.39 -16.11
CA GLU A 181 0.64 18.11 -15.82
C GLU A 181 -0.26 17.31 -14.85
N LEU A 182 -0.38 15.99 -15.01
CA LEU A 182 -1.13 15.14 -14.07
C LEU A 182 -0.52 15.10 -12.67
N ILE A 183 0.81 15.01 -12.58
CA ILE A 183 1.55 15.08 -11.32
C ILE A 183 1.28 16.43 -10.66
N SER A 184 1.49 17.53 -11.40
CA SER A 184 1.32 18.89 -10.89
C SER A 184 -0.10 19.12 -10.38
N LYS A 185 -1.11 18.67 -11.14
CA LYS A 185 -2.52 18.78 -10.75
C LYS A 185 -2.85 17.96 -9.50
N SER A 186 -2.27 16.76 -9.38
CA SER A 186 -2.42 15.93 -8.19
C SER A 186 -1.81 16.60 -6.95
N MET A 187 -0.61 17.17 -7.06
CA MET A 187 0.02 17.91 -5.95
C MET A 187 -0.82 19.12 -5.52
N GLU A 188 -1.40 19.85 -6.48
CA GLU A 188 -2.30 20.99 -6.21
C GLU A 188 -3.51 20.57 -5.37
N ILE A 189 -4.18 19.46 -5.75
CA ILE A 189 -5.39 18.98 -5.08
C ILE A 189 -5.12 18.61 -3.62
N PHE A 190 -4.00 17.96 -3.35
CA PHE A 190 -3.65 17.50 -2.00
C PHE A 190 -2.73 18.46 -1.24
N SER A 191 -2.38 19.62 -1.81
CA SER A 191 -1.46 20.59 -1.21
C SER A 191 -0.17 19.95 -0.68
N THR A 192 0.34 18.93 -1.39
CA THR A 192 1.47 18.11 -0.97
C THR A 192 2.71 18.49 -1.75
N SER A 193 3.86 18.53 -1.07
CA SER A 193 5.13 18.82 -1.71
C SER A 193 5.74 17.57 -2.33
N ARG A 194 6.28 17.72 -3.54
CA ARG A 194 6.66 16.62 -4.42
C ARG A 194 7.75 15.72 -3.84
N GLU A 195 8.68 16.25 -3.06
CA GLU A 195 9.79 15.50 -2.46
C GLU A 195 9.37 14.41 -1.47
N LYS A 196 8.11 14.44 -1.00
CA LYS A 196 7.57 13.45 -0.06
C LYS A 196 6.82 12.31 -0.76
N VAL A 197 6.52 12.47 -2.04
CA VAL A 197 5.65 11.57 -2.81
C VAL A 197 6.48 10.64 -3.68
N GLU A 198 6.21 9.34 -3.59
CA GLU A 198 6.72 8.39 -4.58
C GLU A 198 5.92 8.53 -5.88
N ILE A 199 6.61 8.80 -7.00
CA ILE A 199 6.01 8.93 -8.32
C ILE A 199 6.62 7.84 -9.20
N SER A 200 5.89 6.75 -9.31
CA SER A 200 6.30 5.51 -9.97
C SER A 200 5.75 5.42 -11.40
N MET A 201 6.52 4.81 -12.30
CA MET A 201 6.07 4.48 -13.65
C MET A 201 6.57 3.10 -14.09
N GLU A 202 5.75 2.37 -14.83
CA GLU A 202 6.14 1.15 -15.56
C GLU A 202 6.71 1.48 -16.95
N ALA A 203 7.76 0.76 -17.36
CA ALA A 203 8.36 0.86 -18.69
C ALA A 203 8.79 -0.51 -19.24
N ASN A 204 8.77 -0.66 -20.56
CA ASN A 204 9.47 -1.76 -21.21
C ASN A 204 10.90 -1.32 -21.59
N PRO A 205 11.86 -2.25 -21.62
CA PRO A 205 13.25 -1.92 -21.91
C PRO A 205 13.54 -1.83 -23.42
N THR A 206 12.64 -1.24 -24.21
CA THR A 206 12.91 -1.00 -25.63
C THR A 206 13.83 0.21 -25.82
N SER A 207 14.60 0.23 -26.91
CA SER A 207 15.49 1.35 -27.22
C SER A 207 14.75 2.70 -27.27
N ILE A 208 13.56 2.73 -27.88
CA ILE A 208 12.72 3.95 -28.01
C ILE A 208 12.24 4.48 -26.66
N GLU A 209 11.86 3.59 -25.75
CA GLU A 209 11.40 3.99 -24.42
C GLU A 209 12.57 4.48 -23.56
N THR A 210 13.74 3.85 -23.71
CA THR A 210 14.95 4.20 -22.97
C THR A 210 15.41 5.63 -23.25
N GLU A 211 15.34 6.09 -24.50
CA GLU A 211 15.70 7.46 -24.88
C GLU A 211 14.81 8.54 -24.21
N LYS A 212 13.61 8.17 -23.77
CA LYS A 212 12.64 9.09 -23.14
C LYS A 212 12.75 9.16 -21.63
N LEU A 213 13.49 8.26 -20.99
CA LEU A 213 13.59 8.16 -19.53
C LEU A 213 14.00 9.48 -18.87
N LEU A 214 14.93 10.21 -19.48
CA LEU A 214 15.36 11.52 -18.96
C LEU A 214 14.21 12.54 -18.95
N ASN A 215 13.34 12.51 -19.96
CA ASN A 215 12.20 13.42 -20.04
C ASN A 215 11.13 13.04 -19.01
N PHE A 216 10.90 11.75 -18.74
CA PHE A 216 10.01 11.30 -17.67
C PHE A 216 10.55 11.68 -16.28
N HIS A 217 11.86 11.56 -16.05
CA HIS A 217 12.49 12.02 -14.81
C HIS A 217 12.30 13.53 -14.61
N LYS A 218 12.47 14.33 -15.67
CA LYS A 218 12.17 15.78 -15.65
C LYS A 218 10.70 16.07 -15.36
N ALA A 219 9.79 15.38 -16.05
CA ALA A 219 8.33 15.50 -15.88
C ALA A 219 7.87 15.15 -14.47
N GLY A 220 8.51 14.14 -13.89
CA GLY A 220 8.68 14.09 -12.46
C GLY A 220 8.64 12.74 -11.79
N ILE A 221 8.70 11.70 -12.59
CA ILE A 221 8.91 10.32 -12.15
C ILE A 221 10.20 10.26 -11.32
N ASN A 222 10.10 9.65 -10.15
CA ASN A 222 11.24 9.46 -9.25
C ASN A 222 11.45 7.99 -8.84
N ARG A 223 10.63 7.08 -9.39
CA ARG A 223 10.79 5.62 -9.30
C ARG A 223 10.36 4.95 -10.62
N LEU A 224 11.07 3.92 -11.06
CA LEU A 224 10.78 3.20 -12.31
C LEU A 224 10.74 1.68 -12.09
N SER A 225 9.75 1.00 -12.67
CA SER A 225 9.70 -0.47 -12.79
C SER A 225 9.92 -0.85 -14.25
N ILE A 226 10.92 -1.70 -14.51
CA ILE A 226 11.26 -2.14 -15.87
C ILE A 226 10.85 -3.60 -16.05
N GLY A 227 9.95 -3.85 -17.01
CA GLY A 227 9.46 -5.20 -17.33
C GLY A 227 10.49 -6.04 -18.11
N VAL A 228 11.53 -6.55 -17.44
CA VAL A 228 12.60 -7.34 -18.08
C VAL A 228 12.12 -8.76 -18.40
N GLN A 229 11.39 -9.36 -17.47
CA GLN A 229 10.81 -10.70 -17.46
C GLN A 229 11.84 -11.85 -17.40
N SER A 230 12.90 -11.80 -18.20
CA SER A 230 13.97 -12.80 -18.19
C SER A 230 15.27 -12.26 -18.77
N PHE A 231 16.41 -12.86 -18.37
CA PHE A 231 17.72 -12.66 -19.00
C PHE A 231 18.10 -13.82 -19.94
N ASP A 232 17.13 -14.66 -20.30
CA ASP A 232 17.26 -15.74 -21.26
C ASP A 232 16.45 -15.46 -22.53
N SER A 233 17.10 -15.58 -23.70
CA SER A 233 16.50 -15.23 -24.99
C SER A 233 15.34 -16.14 -25.39
N ASP A 234 15.38 -17.42 -25.05
CA ASP A 234 14.31 -18.36 -25.39
C ASP A 234 13.08 -18.12 -24.50
N CYS A 235 13.30 -17.80 -23.22
CA CYS A 235 12.24 -17.34 -22.32
C CYS A 235 11.56 -16.05 -22.83
N LEU A 236 12.34 -15.04 -23.24
CA LEU A 236 11.80 -13.78 -23.80
C LEU A 236 10.97 -14.03 -25.06
N LYS A 237 11.45 -14.90 -25.95
CA LYS A 237 10.74 -15.29 -27.16
C LYS A 237 9.42 -15.98 -26.85
N THR A 238 9.39 -16.90 -25.87
CA THR A 238 8.15 -17.55 -25.42
C THR A 238 7.17 -16.53 -24.85
N LEU A 239 7.62 -15.57 -24.06
CA LEU A 239 6.80 -14.50 -23.50
C LEU A 239 6.27 -13.52 -24.57
N GLY A 240 6.83 -13.56 -25.78
CA GLY A 240 6.51 -12.65 -26.87
C GLY A 240 7.02 -11.23 -26.62
N ARG A 241 8.16 -11.10 -25.93
CA ARG A 241 8.83 -9.82 -25.69
C ARG A 241 9.58 -9.39 -26.95
N GLU A 242 9.49 -8.10 -27.27
CA GLU A 242 10.12 -7.52 -28.47
C GLU A 242 11.56 -7.06 -28.21
N HIS A 243 11.96 -6.95 -26.94
CA HIS A 243 13.31 -6.55 -26.54
C HIS A 243 14.25 -7.77 -26.44
N SER A 244 15.52 -7.54 -26.69
CA SER A 244 16.62 -8.48 -26.44
C SER A 244 17.20 -8.34 -25.04
N VAL A 245 17.97 -9.34 -24.58
CA VAL A 245 18.71 -9.28 -23.31
C VAL A 245 19.64 -8.06 -23.26
N ASP A 246 20.30 -7.74 -24.36
CA ASP A 246 21.21 -6.59 -24.44
C ASP A 246 20.47 -5.25 -24.31
N GLU A 247 19.29 -5.12 -24.94
CA GLU A 247 18.43 -3.95 -24.75
C GLU A 247 17.93 -3.84 -23.31
N ALA A 248 17.59 -4.96 -22.66
CA ALA A 248 17.25 -4.97 -21.24
C ALA A 248 18.37 -4.43 -20.35
N LEU A 249 19.60 -4.90 -20.57
CA LEU A 249 20.77 -4.42 -19.83
C LEU A 249 21.07 -2.95 -20.12
N TYR A 250 20.96 -2.51 -21.37
CA TYR A 250 21.14 -1.11 -21.75
C TYR A 250 20.10 -0.18 -21.08
N ALA A 251 18.82 -0.58 -21.08
CA ALA A 251 17.74 0.16 -20.44
C ALA A 251 17.96 0.27 -18.92
N ILE A 252 18.38 -0.83 -18.27
CA ILE A 252 18.71 -0.87 -16.85
C ILE A 252 19.83 0.13 -16.52
N GLU A 253 20.94 0.10 -17.25
CA GLU A 253 22.08 0.97 -16.96
C GLU A 253 21.74 2.45 -17.22
N SER A 254 20.98 2.72 -18.27
CA SER A 254 20.45 4.06 -18.55
C SER A 254 19.54 4.55 -17.42
N ALA A 255 18.62 3.71 -16.95
CA ALA A 255 17.74 4.03 -15.84
C ALA A 255 18.52 4.26 -14.54
N LYS A 256 19.54 3.44 -14.24
CA LYS A 256 20.42 3.61 -13.07
C LYS A 256 21.13 4.95 -13.10
N SER A 257 21.62 5.37 -14.26
CA SER A 257 22.28 6.67 -14.43
C SER A 257 21.32 7.85 -14.24
N ILE A 258 20.03 7.68 -14.50
CA ILE A 258 19.03 8.77 -14.47
C ILE A 258 18.35 8.86 -13.09
N PHE A 259 17.86 7.74 -12.57
CA PHE A 259 17.04 7.69 -11.35
C PHE A 259 17.84 7.27 -10.11
N GLY A 260 19.00 6.61 -10.29
CA GLY A 260 19.74 5.96 -9.23
C GLY A 260 19.18 4.59 -8.86
N LYS A 261 20.05 3.69 -8.39
CA LYS A 261 19.70 2.28 -8.10
C LYS A 261 18.61 2.07 -7.05
N ASP A 262 18.43 3.03 -6.15
CA ASP A 262 17.44 2.96 -5.06
C ASP A 262 16.01 3.22 -5.52
N SER A 263 15.85 3.80 -6.71
CA SER A 263 14.58 4.20 -7.30
C SER A 263 14.18 3.29 -8.46
N LEU A 264 14.81 2.12 -8.59
CA LEU A 264 14.56 1.18 -9.68
C LEU A 264 14.10 -0.16 -9.16
N SER A 265 13.17 -0.73 -9.91
CA SER A 265 12.79 -2.13 -9.84
C SER A 265 12.89 -2.74 -11.24
N ILE A 266 13.16 -4.03 -11.28
CA ILE A 266 12.93 -4.84 -12.47
C ILE A 266 11.91 -5.91 -12.14
N ASP A 267 11.09 -6.23 -13.13
CA ASP A 267 10.08 -7.26 -13.03
C ASP A 267 10.60 -8.50 -13.75
N LEU A 268 10.64 -9.64 -13.08
CA LEU A 268 11.04 -10.93 -13.63
C LEU A 268 9.92 -11.95 -13.43
N MET A 269 9.86 -12.96 -14.30
CA MET A 269 8.89 -14.04 -14.22
C MET A 269 9.58 -15.39 -14.09
N PHE A 270 9.19 -16.16 -13.09
CA PHE A 270 9.53 -17.57 -12.97
C PHE A 270 8.32 -18.46 -13.33
N GLY A 271 8.50 -19.79 -13.37
CA GLY A 271 7.41 -20.68 -13.81
C GLY A 271 7.23 -20.86 -15.31
N LEU A 272 8.14 -20.37 -16.15
CA LEU A 272 8.05 -20.51 -17.59
C LEU A 272 8.17 -21.97 -18.04
N PRO A 273 7.67 -22.36 -19.23
CA PRO A 273 7.83 -23.71 -19.76
C PRO A 273 9.27 -24.23 -19.77
N GLN A 274 10.23 -23.33 -20.03
CA GLN A 274 11.66 -23.62 -19.97
C GLN A 274 12.14 -24.02 -18.57
N HIS A 275 11.53 -23.50 -17.52
CA HIS A 275 11.89 -23.82 -16.15
C HIS A 275 11.46 -25.24 -15.75
N LYS A 276 10.43 -25.80 -16.41
CA LYS A 276 10.03 -27.20 -16.24
C LYS A 276 11.12 -28.16 -16.74
N THR A 277 11.70 -27.86 -17.91
CA THR A 277 12.72 -28.72 -18.51
C THR A 277 14.11 -28.49 -17.90
N ASN A 278 14.39 -27.25 -17.49
CA ASN A 278 15.64 -26.89 -16.85
C ASN A 278 15.47 -25.73 -15.87
N ARG A 279 15.32 -26.06 -14.58
CA ARG A 279 15.18 -25.09 -13.49
C ARG A 279 16.36 -24.13 -13.35
N THR A 280 17.58 -24.53 -13.74
CA THR A 280 18.78 -23.67 -13.62
C THR A 280 18.71 -22.40 -14.48
N ILE A 281 17.79 -22.35 -15.45
CA ILE A 281 17.52 -21.13 -16.24
C ILE A 281 16.99 -20.01 -15.33
N TRP A 282 16.11 -20.34 -14.38
CA TRP A 282 15.62 -19.38 -13.40
C TRP A 282 16.74 -18.95 -12.45
N GLU A 283 17.51 -19.91 -11.94
CA GLU A 283 18.62 -19.64 -11.02
C GLU A 283 19.61 -18.65 -11.62
N LYS A 284 20.04 -18.87 -12.87
CA LYS A 284 20.91 -17.95 -13.62
C LYS A 284 20.28 -16.59 -13.89
N THR A 285 18.98 -16.57 -14.20
CA THR A 285 18.24 -15.31 -14.40
C THR A 285 18.24 -14.48 -13.11
N LEU A 286 17.95 -15.12 -11.97
CA LEU A 286 17.95 -14.49 -10.66
C LEU A 286 19.36 -14.05 -10.25
N GLU A 287 20.38 -14.91 -10.36
CA GLU A 287 21.77 -14.56 -10.08
C GLU A 287 22.22 -13.33 -10.89
N LYS A 288 21.88 -13.28 -12.18
CA LYS A 288 22.17 -12.13 -13.03
C LYS A 288 21.46 -10.88 -12.49
N ALA A 289 20.19 -10.96 -12.15
CA ALA A 289 19.42 -9.86 -11.59
C ALA A 289 20.02 -9.33 -10.29
N LEU A 290 20.38 -10.22 -9.36
CA LEU A 290 20.97 -9.89 -8.07
C LEU A 290 22.35 -9.24 -8.22
N SER A 291 23.13 -9.65 -9.23
CA SER A 291 24.44 -9.05 -9.55
C SER A 291 24.36 -7.58 -9.99
N LEU A 292 23.18 -7.09 -10.39
CA LEU A 292 22.97 -5.72 -10.83
C LEU A 292 22.75 -4.73 -9.67
N ASP A 293 22.75 -5.19 -8.40
CA ASP A 293 22.64 -4.38 -7.16
C ASP A 293 21.45 -3.39 -7.16
N PHE A 294 20.24 -3.91 -7.41
CA PHE A 294 19.02 -3.15 -7.18
C PHE A 294 18.65 -3.14 -5.70
N SER A 295 17.96 -2.07 -5.28
CA SER A 295 17.39 -1.99 -3.93
C SER A 295 15.95 -2.52 -3.85
N HIS A 296 15.34 -2.84 -5.00
CA HIS A 296 14.02 -3.42 -5.13
C HIS A 296 13.95 -4.33 -6.37
N ILE A 297 13.26 -5.46 -6.28
CA ILE A 297 12.99 -6.37 -7.39
C ILE A 297 11.62 -7.02 -7.24
N SER A 298 10.96 -7.25 -8.37
CA SER A 298 9.62 -7.84 -8.46
C SER A 298 9.73 -9.19 -9.18
N LEU A 299 9.33 -10.27 -8.51
CA LEU A 299 9.55 -11.65 -8.95
C LEU A 299 8.20 -12.38 -8.97
N TYR A 300 7.61 -12.45 -10.15
CA TYR A 300 6.25 -12.96 -10.35
C TYR A 300 6.25 -14.42 -10.77
N GLN A 301 5.29 -15.18 -10.25
CA GLN A 301 5.00 -16.51 -10.78
C GLN A 301 4.21 -16.38 -12.08
N LEU A 302 4.55 -17.15 -13.11
CA LEU A 302 3.70 -17.22 -14.30
C LEU A 302 2.34 -17.82 -13.94
N THR A 303 1.28 -17.01 -14.06
CA THR A 303 -0.11 -17.46 -13.98
C THR A 303 -0.73 -17.48 -15.39
N ILE A 304 -1.42 -18.56 -15.74
CA ILE A 304 -2.08 -18.71 -17.04
C ILE A 304 -3.54 -18.30 -16.93
N GLU A 305 -3.90 -17.23 -17.64
CA GLU A 305 -5.27 -16.70 -17.62
C GLU A 305 -6.05 -17.08 -18.88
N LYS A 306 -7.34 -17.44 -18.71
CA LYS A 306 -8.20 -18.01 -19.77
C LYS A 306 -8.27 -17.18 -21.06
N ASN A 307 -8.10 -15.87 -20.95
CA ASN A 307 -8.23 -14.94 -22.08
C ASN A 307 -6.90 -14.60 -22.76
N THR A 308 -5.82 -15.31 -22.41
CA THR A 308 -4.47 -15.06 -22.93
C THR A 308 -4.12 -15.97 -24.11
N LYS A 309 -3.06 -15.63 -24.84
CA LYS A 309 -2.51 -16.55 -25.85
C LYS A 309 -1.90 -17.77 -25.18
N PHE A 310 -1.29 -17.59 -24.02
CA PHE A 310 -0.68 -18.65 -23.23
C PHE A 310 -1.65 -19.77 -22.88
N TYR A 311 -2.88 -19.44 -22.46
CA TYR A 311 -3.92 -20.45 -22.19
C TYR A 311 -4.25 -21.34 -23.40
N LYS A 312 -4.03 -20.85 -24.63
CA LYS A 312 -4.22 -21.65 -25.85
C LYS A 312 -2.99 -22.44 -26.26
N LEU A 313 -1.80 -22.00 -25.84
CA LEU A 313 -0.52 -22.55 -26.29
C LEU A 313 0.03 -23.62 -25.35
N PHE A 314 -0.25 -23.50 -24.04
CA PHE A 314 0.32 -24.36 -23.02
C PHE A 314 -0.77 -25.07 -22.24
N ASN A 315 -0.53 -26.35 -21.97
CA ASN A 315 -1.28 -27.13 -21.00
C ASN A 315 -0.56 -27.02 -19.65
N GLU A 316 -1.23 -26.47 -18.64
CA GLU A 316 -0.62 -26.22 -17.31
C GLU A 316 0.01 -27.47 -16.69
N GLU A 317 -0.65 -28.64 -16.77
CA GLU A 317 -0.13 -29.88 -16.17
C GLU A 317 1.10 -30.43 -16.92
N LYS A 318 1.13 -30.27 -18.24
CA LYS A 318 2.16 -30.88 -19.10
C LYS A 318 3.34 -29.97 -19.38
N ASP A 319 3.09 -28.69 -19.61
CA ASP A 319 4.08 -27.78 -20.18
C ASP A 319 4.69 -26.82 -19.16
N LEU A 320 4.11 -26.69 -17.96
CA LEU A 320 4.60 -25.81 -16.89
C LEU A 320 5.11 -26.61 -15.68
N PRO A 321 5.92 -25.99 -14.80
CA PRO A 321 6.29 -26.61 -13.52
C PRO A 321 5.04 -27.07 -12.74
N ASN A 322 5.15 -28.16 -12.00
CA ASN A 322 4.12 -28.60 -11.07
C ASN A 322 4.21 -27.82 -9.74
N GLU A 323 3.26 -28.05 -8.82
CA GLU A 323 3.20 -27.33 -7.54
C GLU A 323 4.47 -27.46 -6.68
N GLU A 324 5.09 -28.64 -6.65
CA GLU A 324 6.33 -28.89 -5.90
C GLU A 324 7.51 -28.13 -6.53
N GLU A 325 7.63 -28.19 -7.86
CA GLU A 325 8.65 -27.46 -8.61
C GLU A 325 8.49 -25.93 -8.44
N TYR A 326 7.25 -25.43 -8.47
CA TYR A 326 6.95 -24.02 -8.16
C TYR A 326 7.35 -23.64 -6.75
N SER A 327 6.98 -24.46 -5.75
CA SER A 327 7.32 -24.21 -4.35
C SER A 327 8.83 -24.15 -4.15
N ASP A 328 9.57 -25.08 -4.76
CA ASP A 328 11.02 -25.08 -4.62
C ASP A 328 11.65 -23.85 -5.30
N MET A 329 11.21 -23.49 -6.52
CA MET A 329 11.65 -22.24 -7.17
C MET A 329 11.29 -21.03 -6.30
N TYR A 330 10.13 -21.13 -5.66
CA TYR A 330 9.60 -20.33 -4.57
C TYR A 330 10.69 -19.98 -3.54
N ASP A 331 11.07 -21.03 -2.83
CA ASP A 331 12.01 -21.03 -1.70
C ASP A 331 13.41 -20.59 -2.13
N TYR A 332 13.92 -21.11 -3.25
CA TYR A 332 15.20 -20.66 -3.80
C TYR A 332 15.22 -19.14 -4.03
N THR A 333 14.12 -18.59 -4.57
CA THR A 333 14.01 -17.16 -4.85
C THR A 333 14.11 -16.33 -3.57
N ILE A 334 13.39 -16.73 -2.53
CA ILE A 334 13.44 -16.05 -1.23
C ILE A 334 14.84 -16.11 -0.64
N ASP A 335 15.44 -17.29 -0.60
CA ASP A 335 16.75 -17.49 0.02
C ASP A 335 17.85 -16.71 -0.70
N ALA A 336 17.83 -16.72 -2.04
CA ALA A 336 18.79 -15.98 -2.86
C ALA A 336 18.66 -14.46 -2.62
N CYS A 337 17.45 -13.91 -2.61
CA CYS A 337 17.23 -12.50 -2.29
C CYS A 337 17.67 -12.14 -0.87
N GLN A 338 17.29 -12.95 0.13
CA GLN A 338 17.64 -12.73 1.53
C GLN A 338 19.17 -12.74 1.74
N SER A 339 19.89 -13.60 1.02
CA SER A 339 21.35 -13.72 1.14
C SER A 339 22.11 -12.41 0.84
N ILE A 340 21.49 -11.50 0.06
CA ILE A 340 22.05 -10.17 -0.26
C ILE A 340 21.30 -9.01 0.43
N GLY A 341 20.43 -9.32 1.39
CA GLY A 341 19.67 -8.34 2.17
C GLY A 341 18.44 -7.75 1.46
N LEU A 342 17.95 -8.39 0.40
CA LEU A 342 16.62 -8.09 -0.16
C LEU A 342 15.57 -8.91 0.58
N GLU A 343 14.70 -8.22 1.32
CA GLU A 343 13.68 -8.84 2.13
C GLU A 343 12.36 -8.90 1.36
N MET A 344 11.70 -10.06 1.39
CA MET A 344 10.34 -10.20 0.91
C MET A 344 9.41 -9.39 1.83
N TYR A 345 8.93 -8.24 1.36
CA TYR A 345 8.00 -7.41 2.15
C TYR A 345 6.55 -7.77 1.83
N GLU A 346 6.30 -8.29 0.63
CA GLU A 346 5.05 -8.93 0.22
C GLU A 346 5.33 -10.05 -0.81
N VAL A 347 4.32 -10.82 -1.22
CA VAL A 347 4.47 -12.13 -1.88
C VAL A 347 5.30 -12.14 -3.17
N SER A 348 5.33 -11.05 -3.95
CA SER A 348 6.03 -10.99 -5.24
C SER A 348 7.13 -9.92 -5.28
N ASN A 349 7.42 -9.19 -4.20
CA ASN A 349 8.31 -8.04 -4.19
C ASN A 349 9.28 -8.08 -3.01
N PHE A 350 10.51 -7.76 -3.35
CA PHE A 350 11.68 -7.84 -2.49
C PHE A 350 12.38 -6.50 -2.48
N ALA A 351 12.75 -6.02 -1.30
CA ALA A 351 13.43 -4.73 -1.18
C ALA A 351 14.42 -4.72 -0.03
N LYS A 352 15.42 -3.85 -0.13
CA LYS A 352 16.20 -3.46 1.06
C LYS A 352 15.27 -2.71 2.01
N PRO A 353 15.46 -2.81 3.35
CA PRO A 353 14.61 -2.10 4.30
C PRO A 353 14.49 -0.60 4.00
N GLY A 354 13.25 -0.10 3.95
CA GLY A 354 12.95 1.31 3.64
C GLY A 354 12.96 1.65 2.14
N LYS A 355 13.12 0.66 1.25
CA LYS A 355 13.07 0.79 -0.21
C LYS A 355 11.86 0.08 -0.82
N GLU A 356 10.91 -0.34 0.01
CA GLU A 356 9.66 -0.94 -0.42
C GLU A 356 8.85 0.07 -1.26
N CYS A 357 8.16 -0.40 -2.30
CA CYS A 357 7.28 0.43 -3.10
C CYS A 357 6.13 0.97 -2.23
N LYS A 358 6.09 2.29 -2.01
CA LYS A 358 5.04 2.93 -1.19
C LYS A 358 3.68 2.73 -1.81
N HIS A 359 3.57 2.80 -3.13
CA HIS A 359 2.29 2.54 -3.81
C HIS A 359 1.78 1.13 -3.54
N ASN A 360 2.68 0.14 -3.54
CA ASN A 360 2.29 -1.26 -3.28
C ASN A 360 1.73 -1.44 -1.88
N ILE A 361 2.41 -0.88 -0.88
CA ILE A 361 1.98 -0.94 0.52
C ILE A 361 0.58 -0.35 0.71
N MET A 362 0.21 0.65 -0.07
CA MET A 362 -1.07 1.35 0.08
C MET A 362 -2.29 0.46 -0.18
N TYR A 363 -2.25 -0.38 -1.21
CA TYR A 363 -3.33 -1.34 -1.45
C TYR A 363 -3.16 -2.61 -0.61
N TRP A 364 -1.93 -3.08 -0.34
CA TRP A 364 -1.70 -4.30 0.45
C TRP A 364 -2.18 -4.20 1.90
N ARG A 365 -2.08 -3.01 2.52
CA ARG A 365 -2.62 -2.80 3.86
C ARG A 365 -4.14 -2.73 3.91
N SER A 366 -4.80 -2.52 2.77
CA SER A 366 -6.27 -2.50 2.60
C SER A 366 -7.09 -1.52 3.46
N ILE A 367 -6.44 -0.70 4.30
CA ILE A 367 -7.09 0.32 5.16
C ILE A 367 -6.93 1.74 4.64
N TYR A 368 -5.99 1.97 3.71
CA TYR A 368 -5.74 3.29 3.15
C TYR A 368 -6.53 3.51 1.87
N ASP A 369 -6.74 4.77 1.51
CA ASP A 369 -7.49 5.13 0.32
C ASP A 369 -6.56 5.21 -0.90
N PHE A 370 -7.09 4.83 -2.04
CA PHE A 370 -6.42 5.01 -3.32
C PHE A 370 -7.43 5.28 -4.44
N ILE A 371 -7.07 6.21 -5.32
CA ILE A 371 -7.89 6.65 -6.44
C ILE A 371 -7.41 5.92 -7.69
N GLY A 372 -8.30 5.17 -8.35
CA GLY A 372 -8.03 4.60 -9.66
C GLY A 372 -8.66 5.44 -10.75
N ILE A 373 -7.84 6.01 -11.64
CA ILE A 373 -8.30 6.84 -12.76
C ILE A 373 -7.78 6.25 -14.07
N GLY A 374 -8.67 6.10 -15.05
CA GLY A 374 -8.35 5.55 -16.36
C GLY A 374 -9.12 4.27 -16.66
N PRO A 375 -9.16 3.82 -17.92
CA PRO A 375 -10.01 2.72 -18.33
C PRO A 375 -9.70 1.43 -17.57
N GLY A 376 -10.69 0.84 -16.90
CA GLY A 376 -10.51 -0.36 -16.08
C GLY A 376 -9.77 -0.17 -14.75
N ALA A 377 -9.41 1.05 -14.37
CA ALA A 377 -8.78 1.31 -13.08
C ALA A 377 -9.73 1.03 -11.91
N HIS A 378 -9.15 0.57 -10.80
CA HIS A 378 -9.84 0.28 -9.56
C HIS A 378 -9.46 1.28 -8.48
N GLY A 379 -10.40 1.69 -7.64
CA GLY A 379 -10.16 2.59 -6.51
C GLY A 379 -10.87 2.15 -5.25
N ARG A 380 -10.34 2.54 -4.09
CA ARG A 380 -10.94 2.37 -2.74
C ARG A 380 -10.96 3.74 -2.07
N LEU A 381 -12.15 4.24 -1.78
CA LEU A 381 -12.36 5.55 -1.16
C LEU A 381 -13.20 5.41 0.11
N THR A 382 -12.80 6.07 1.19
CA THR A 382 -13.52 6.04 2.44
C THR A 382 -14.18 7.39 2.70
N ASN A 383 -15.46 7.37 3.10
CA ASN A 383 -16.06 8.53 3.75
C ASN A 383 -15.62 8.53 5.22
N HIS A 384 -14.70 9.43 5.57
CA HIS A 384 -14.09 9.49 6.91
C HIS A 384 -15.03 10.03 7.99
N THR A 385 -16.23 10.51 7.61
CA THR A 385 -17.29 10.85 8.57
C THR A 385 -18.12 9.63 8.95
N THR A 386 -18.56 8.84 7.95
CA THR A 386 -19.43 7.68 8.17
C THR A 386 -18.66 6.37 8.34
N ARG A 387 -17.35 6.36 8.06
CA ARG A 387 -16.49 5.18 7.92
C ARG A 387 -16.91 4.21 6.81
N GLN A 388 -17.84 4.60 5.94
CA GLN A 388 -18.22 3.78 4.79
C GLN A 388 -17.09 3.78 3.75
N ARG A 389 -16.60 2.59 3.41
CA ARG A 389 -15.63 2.38 2.32
C ARG A 389 -16.35 2.01 1.03
N TYR A 390 -15.87 2.53 -0.09
CA TYR A 390 -16.44 2.29 -1.41
C TYR A 390 -15.39 1.69 -2.34
N SER A 391 -15.80 0.70 -3.12
CA SER A 391 -15.05 0.17 -4.25
C SER A 391 -15.52 0.84 -5.53
N THR A 392 -14.59 1.30 -6.36
CA THR A 392 -14.86 1.87 -7.68
C THR A 392 -14.15 1.06 -8.77
N VAL A 393 -14.82 0.94 -9.92
CA VAL A 393 -14.28 0.33 -11.14
C VAL A 393 -14.61 1.24 -12.30
N GLN A 394 -13.59 1.69 -13.02
CA GLN A 394 -13.72 2.51 -14.21
C GLN A 394 -14.15 1.66 -15.42
N VAL A 395 -14.87 2.25 -16.36
CA VAL A 395 -15.24 1.61 -17.64
C VAL A 395 -13.98 1.08 -18.33
N LEU A 396 -14.03 -0.15 -18.87
CA LEU A 396 -12.85 -0.86 -19.39
C LEU A 396 -12.29 -0.26 -20.68
N LYS A 397 -13.17 0.05 -21.65
CA LYS A 397 -12.78 0.51 -22.99
C LYS A 397 -12.50 2.02 -23.00
N PRO A 398 -11.37 2.48 -23.59
CA PRO A 398 -10.97 3.89 -23.52
C PRO A 398 -12.01 4.88 -24.06
N GLU A 399 -12.57 4.62 -25.25
CA GLU A 399 -13.56 5.52 -25.85
C GLU A 399 -14.83 5.61 -24.99
N ASP A 400 -15.33 4.47 -24.52
CA ASP A 400 -16.54 4.38 -23.71
C ASP A 400 -16.31 5.05 -22.33
N TRP A 401 -15.09 4.94 -21.79
CA TRP A 401 -14.68 5.60 -20.56
C TRP A 401 -14.66 7.13 -20.69
N ILE A 402 -14.13 7.67 -21.79
CA ILE A 402 -14.14 9.11 -22.09
C ILE A 402 -15.59 9.63 -22.20
N GLU A 403 -16.43 8.91 -22.94
CA GLU A 403 -17.84 9.27 -23.10
C GLU A 403 -18.57 9.24 -21.75
N LYS A 404 -18.40 8.16 -20.97
CA LYS A 404 -19.01 8.02 -19.66
C LYS A 404 -18.60 9.12 -18.70
N ALA A 405 -17.30 9.43 -18.60
CA ALA A 405 -16.82 10.50 -17.73
C ALA A 405 -17.38 11.88 -18.12
N SER A 406 -17.54 12.13 -19.43
CA SER A 406 -18.12 13.37 -19.94
C SER A 406 -19.62 13.47 -19.61
N LEU A 407 -20.37 12.38 -19.78
CA LEU A 407 -21.78 12.29 -19.42
C LEU A 407 -21.97 12.49 -17.91
N ASP A 408 -21.21 11.74 -17.09
CA ASP A 408 -21.25 11.84 -15.62
C ASP A 408 -20.99 13.28 -15.16
N PHE A 409 -20.00 13.97 -15.76
CA PHE A 409 -19.70 15.35 -15.41
C PHE A 409 -20.87 16.31 -15.72
N SER A 410 -21.58 16.09 -16.82
CA SER A 410 -22.74 16.89 -17.21
C SER A 410 -23.94 16.66 -16.26
N GLU A 411 -24.14 15.42 -15.82
CA GLU A 411 -25.22 15.02 -14.92
C GLU A 411 -24.94 15.40 -13.45
N ALA A 412 -23.68 15.33 -13.01
CA ALA A 412 -23.25 15.68 -11.65
C ALA A 412 -23.45 17.17 -11.31
N ARG A 413 -23.66 18.03 -12.31
CA ARG A 413 -24.11 19.42 -12.10
C ARG A 413 -25.59 19.51 -11.68
N ASN A 414 -26.38 18.47 -11.96
CA ASN A 414 -27.83 18.47 -11.84
C ASN A 414 -28.38 17.46 -10.80
N SER A 415 -27.57 16.55 -10.24
CA SER A 415 -28.03 15.51 -9.30
C SER A 415 -26.91 14.96 -8.39
N ASN A 416 -27.24 14.01 -7.48
CA ASN A 416 -26.33 13.40 -6.50
C ASN A 416 -25.00 12.95 -7.15
N PRO A 417 -23.83 13.38 -6.65
CA PRO A 417 -22.57 13.13 -7.32
C PRO A 417 -22.12 11.66 -7.22
N THR A 418 -21.71 11.08 -8.35
CA THR A 418 -20.93 9.83 -8.42
C THR A 418 -19.58 10.02 -7.73
N LEU A 419 -19.05 9.04 -6.98
CA LEU A 419 -17.80 9.18 -6.21
C LEU A 419 -16.54 9.43 -7.06
N LEU A 420 -16.61 9.07 -8.34
CA LEU A 420 -15.59 9.31 -9.34
C LEU A 420 -16.25 9.18 -10.71
N LEU A 421 -15.98 10.10 -11.64
CA LEU A 421 -16.55 10.02 -12.99
C LEU A 421 -15.96 8.84 -13.76
N GLY A 422 -16.70 8.31 -14.73
CA GLY A 422 -16.24 7.22 -15.60
C GLY A 422 -16.43 5.82 -15.01
N ASN A 423 -17.10 5.70 -13.86
CA ASN A 423 -17.31 4.42 -13.19
C ASN A 423 -18.34 3.55 -13.94
N ILE A 424 -17.98 2.28 -14.15
CA ILE A 424 -18.95 1.23 -14.51
C ILE A 424 -19.56 0.56 -13.27
N LYS A 425 -18.83 0.56 -12.15
CA LYS A 425 -19.31 0.02 -10.87
C LYS A 425 -18.85 0.91 -9.72
N GLN A 426 -19.77 1.15 -8.78
CA GLN A 426 -19.51 1.77 -7.48
C GLN A 426 -20.29 1.00 -6.42
N GLU A 427 -19.61 0.49 -5.40
CA GLU A 427 -20.22 -0.36 -4.37
C GLU A 427 -19.78 0.09 -2.97
N ALA A 428 -20.74 0.23 -2.05
CA ALA A 428 -20.46 0.40 -0.64
C ALA A 428 -20.10 -0.96 -0.03
N LEU A 429 -18.88 -1.11 0.47
CA LEU A 429 -18.42 -2.37 1.06
C LEU A 429 -19.01 -2.54 2.46
N SER A 430 -19.64 -3.68 2.70
CA SER A 430 -20.01 -4.11 4.04
C SER A 430 -18.78 -4.26 4.94
N GLU A 431 -18.96 -4.17 6.26
CA GLU A 431 -17.86 -4.38 7.21
C GLU A 431 -17.15 -5.72 6.98
N MET A 432 -17.90 -6.79 6.70
CA MET A 432 -17.31 -8.10 6.45
C MET A 432 -16.49 -8.14 5.16
N GLN A 433 -16.96 -7.51 4.06
CA GLN A 433 -16.16 -7.41 2.83
C GLN A 433 -14.84 -6.65 3.05
N GLN A 434 -14.85 -5.60 3.88
CA GLN A 434 -13.63 -4.86 4.24
C GLN A 434 -12.67 -5.72 5.06
N ILE A 435 -13.19 -6.53 5.99
CA ILE A 435 -12.40 -7.49 6.77
C ILE A 435 -11.82 -8.58 5.85
N GLU A 436 -12.62 -9.14 4.94
CA GLU A 436 -12.14 -10.12 3.96
C GLU A 436 -11.02 -9.56 3.07
N GLU A 437 -11.19 -8.34 2.52
CA GLU A 437 -10.13 -7.65 1.77
C GLU A 437 -8.87 -7.42 2.64
N LEU A 438 -9.04 -7.00 3.91
CA LEU A 438 -7.93 -6.79 4.85
C LEU A 438 -7.09 -8.05 5.05
N PHE A 439 -7.71 -9.22 5.21
CA PHE A 439 -6.96 -10.47 5.38
C PHE A 439 -6.39 -10.99 4.06
N MET A 440 -7.15 -10.90 2.97
CA MET A 440 -6.72 -11.33 1.64
C MET A 440 -5.48 -10.58 1.18
N MET A 441 -5.40 -9.28 1.46
CA MET A 441 -4.26 -8.43 1.11
C MET A 441 -3.18 -8.48 2.21
N GLY A 442 -3.57 -8.35 3.48
CA GLY A 442 -2.62 -8.21 4.59
C GLY A 442 -1.79 -9.46 4.86
N LEU A 443 -2.36 -10.67 4.71
CA LEU A 443 -1.57 -11.91 4.88
C LEU A 443 -0.56 -12.14 3.76
N ARG A 444 -0.66 -11.40 2.63
CA ARG A 444 0.39 -11.37 1.59
C ARG A 444 1.58 -10.49 1.98
N MET A 445 1.47 -9.68 3.03
CA MET A 445 2.59 -8.91 3.56
C MET A 445 3.41 -9.77 4.52
N ALA A 446 4.45 -10.42 4.00
CA ALA A 446 5.23 -11.45 4.70
C ALA A 446 5.76 -11.04 6.08
N LYS A 447 6.07 -9.75 6.28
CA LYS A 447 6.52 -9.23 7.57
C LYS A 447 5.47 -8.46 8.32
N GLU A 448 4.55 -7.76 7.66
CA GLU A 448 3.58 -6.89 8.36
C GLU A 448 2.35 -7.67 8.79
N GLY A 449 1.84 -8.55 7.93
CA GLY A 449 0.62 -9.30 8.16
C GLY A 449 -0.60 -8.39 8.37
N VAL A 450 -1.59 -8.92 9.08
CA VAL A 450 -2.80 -8.20 9.50
C VAL A 450 -2.64 -7.75 10.94
N LYS A 451 -2.70 -6.43 11.17
CA LYS A 451 -2.70 -5.86 12.53
C LYS A 451 -4.11 -5.82 13.09
N GLU A 452 -4.27 -6.17 14.36
CA GLU A 452 -5.57 -6.09 15.04
C GLU A 452 -6.07 -4.64 15.15
N SER A 453 -5.16 -3.65 15.15
CA SER A 453 -5.52 -2.23 15.06
C SER A 453 -6.20 -1.87 13.73
N SER A 454 -5.77 -2.47 12.61
CA SER A 454 -6.44 -2.34 11.31
C SER A 454 -7.85 -2.93 11.32
N LEU A 455 -8.03 -4.06 12.01
CA LEU A 455 -9.34 -4.66 12.20
C LEU A 455 -10.27 -3.76 13.04
N LYS A 456 -9.74 -3.20 14.14
CA LYS A 456 -10.45 -2.26 15.01
C LYS A 456 -10.77 -0.93 14.32
N TYR A 457 -10.00 -0.55 13.31
CA TYR A 457 -10.30 0.61 12.47
C TYR A 457 -11.58 0.41 11.66
N ILE A 458 -11.80 -0.80 11.12
CA ILE A 458 -13.02 -1.17 10.39
C ILE A 458 -14.19 -1.33 11.37
N ASN A 459 -13.99 -2.10 12.43
CA ASN A 459 -14.99 -2.32 13.47
C ASN A 459 -14.31 -2.37 14.85
N SER A 460 -14.54 -1.34 15.66
CA SER A 460 -13.86 -1.14 16.96
C SER A 460 -14.12 -2.25 17.98
N GLY A 461 -15.19 -3.02 17.80
CA GLY A 461 -15.51 -4.17 18.64
C GLY A 461 -14.85 -5.47 18.20
N MET A 462 -14.19 -5.53 17.05
CA MET A 462 -13.70 -6.77 16.44
C MET A 462 -12.28 -7.12 16.89
N THR A 463 -12.04 -8.41 17.14
CA THR A 463 -10.72 -9.00 17.49
C THR A 463 -10.52 -10.29 16.72
N PHE A 464 -9.31 -10.84 16.70
CA PHE A 464 -9.06 -12.12 16.05
C PHE A 464 -9.89 -13.27 16.65
N GLU A 465 -10.12 -13.27 17.97
CA GLU A 465 -10.93 -14.29 18.66
C GLU A 465 -12.42 -14.21 18.33
N LYS A 466 -12.89 -13.01 17.96
CA LYS A 466 -14.29 -12.83 17.52
C LYS A 466 -14.50 -13.29 16.09
N LEU A 467 -13.47 -13.19 15.26
CA LEU A 467 -13.52 -13.60 13.86
C LEU A 467 -13.29 -15.10 13.69
N PHE A 468 -12.30 -15.66 14.39
CA PHE A 468 -11.82 -17.01 14.14
C PHE A 468 -11.90 -17.88 15.39
N SER A 469 -12.21 -19.16 15.16
CA SER A 469 -12.19 -20.18 16.21
C SER A 469 -10.78 -20.34 16.79
N SER A 470 -10.64 -20.26 18.11
CA SER A 470 -9.35 -20.43 18.79
C SER A 470 -8.69 -21.77 18.48
N ASN A 471 -9.48 -22.85 18.32
CA ASN A 471 -8.96 -24.17 17.96
C ASN A 471 -8.36 -24.20 16.55
N MET A 472 -8.97 -23.47 15.60
CA MET A 472 -8.47 -23.38 14.23
C MET A 472 -7.15 -22.61 14.19
N ILE A 473 -7.09 -21.42 14.79
CA ILE A 473 -5.88 -20.60 14.85
C ILE A 473 -4.75 -21.35 15.54
N THR A 474 -5.02 -22.03 16.66
CA THR A 474 -4.02 -22.83 17.38
C THR A 474 -3.41 -23.90 16.48
N ARG A 475 -4.24 -24.66 15.74
CA ARG A 475 -3.74 -25.67 14.79
C ARG A 475 -2.91 -25.07 13.66
N LEU A 476 -3.34 -23.93 13.11
CA LEU A 476 -2.59 -23.25 12.05
C LEU A 476 -1.22 -22.75 12.54
N ILE A 477 -1.13 -22.33 13.80
CA ILE A 477 0.14 -21.97 14.45
C ILE A 477 1.00 -23.22 14.73
N GLU A 478 0.42 -24.28 15.31
CA GLU A 478 1.11 -25.53 15.61
C GLU A 478 1.72 -26.20 14.37
N HIS A 479 1.06 -26.07 13.21
CA HIS A 479 1.52 -26.60 11.93
C HIS A 479 2.34 -25.59 11.10
N ASP A 480 2.72 -24.45 11.69
CA ASP A 480 3.57 -23.42 11.11
C ASP A 480 2.99 -22.81 9.82
N TYR A 481 1.69 -22.55 9.75
CA TYR A 481 1.06 -21.79 8.65
C TYR A 481 0.78 -20.33 9.03
N LEU A 482 0.60 -20.06 10.32
CA LEU A 482 0.37 -18.72 10.85
C LEU A 482 1.26 -18.46 12.07
N SER A 483 1.56 -17.20 12.30
CA SER A 483 2.16 -16.72 13.54
C SER A 483 1.35 -15.55 14.08
N LEU A 484 1.14 -15.53 15.40
CA LEU A 484 0.56 -14.41 16.11
C LEU A 484 1.66 -13.71 16.92
N ILE A 485 1.93 -12.46 16.59
CA ILE A 485 3.03 -11.69 17.17
C ILE A 485 2.43 -10.62 18.08
N GLU A 486 2.87 -10.61 19.34
CA GLU A 486 2.52 -9.59 20.33
C GLU A 486 3.38 -8.34 20.14
N GLU A 487 2.75 -7.17 20.12
CA GLU A 487 3.39 -5.86 19.94
C GLU A 487 2.95 -4.90 21.05
N ALA A 488 3.66 -3.78 21.21
CA ALA A 488 3.37 -2.81 22.27
C ALA A 488 1.97 -2.17 22.17
N ASP A 489 1.40 -2.12 20.97
CA ASP A 489 0.12 -1.49 20.64
C ASP A 489 -0.96 -2.48 20.17
N GLY A 490 -0.70 -3.79 20.26
CA GLY A 490 -1.67 -4.82 19.91
C GLY A 490 -1.02 -6.13 19.47
N ARG A 491 -1.68 -6.81 18.53
CA ARG A 491 -1.21 -8.07 17.96
C ARG A 491 -1.29 -8.00 16.45
N ARG A 492 -0.45 -8.79 15.78
CA ARG A 492 -0.54 -9.01 14.35
C ARG A 492 -0.45 -10.47 13.99
N MET A 493 -1.24 -10.85 12.99
CA MET A 493 -1.29 -12.18 12.41
C MET A 493 -0.52 -12.18 11.10
N VAL A 494 0.39 -13.14 10.93
CA VAL A 494 1.28 -13.23 9.77
C VAL A 494 1.24 -14.63 9.20
N ALA A 495 1.21 -14.75 7.87
CA ALA A 495 1.47 -16.01 7.21
C ALA A 495 2.97 -16.33 7.29
N THR A 496 3.29 -17.51 7.83
CA THR A 496 4.67 -18.00 7.85
C THR A 496 5.13 -18.31 6.43
N ARG A 497 6.39 -18.71 6.26
CA ARG A 497 6.90 -19.15 4.95
C ARG A 497 6.02 -20.24 4.32
N LYS A 498 5.70 -21.27 5.11
CA LYS A 498 4.82 -22.37 4.70
C LYS A 498 3.37 -21.89 4.49
N GLY A 499 2.89 -20.94 5.29
CA GLY A 499 1.61 -20.27 5.09
C GLY A 499 1.48 -19.54 3.76
N ILE A 500 2.52 -18.81 3.36
CA ILE A 500 2.56 -18.06 2.10
C ILE A 500 2.46 -19.00 0.89
N ASN A 501 3.14 -20.16 0.92
CA ASN A 501 3.09 -21.14 -0.17
C ASN A 501 1.68 -21.73 -0.41
N VAL A 502 0.78 -21.66 0.58
CA VAL A 502 -0.61 -22.16 0.47
C VAL A 502 -1.64 -21.09 0.83
N LEU A 503 -1.32 -19.83 0.57
CA LEU A 503 -2.05 -18.70 1.14
C LEU A 503 -3.54 -18.65 0.76
N ASP A 504 -3.89 -19.09 -0.45
CA ASP A 504 -5.29 -19.14 -0.89
C ASP A 504 -6.10 -20.19 -0.12
N ILE A 505 -5.50 -21.35 0.16
CA ILE A 505 -6.11 -22.40 0.99
C ILE A 505 -6.21 -21.93 2.45
N LEU A 506 -5.18 -21.23 2.94
CA LEU A 506 -5.16 -20.65 4.27
C LEU A 506 -6.29 -19.62 4.45
N LEU A 507 -6.46 -18.71 3.49
CA LEU A 507 -7.55 -17.74 3.48
C LEU A 507 -8.92 -18.41 3.39
N GLY A 508 -9.08 -19.42 2.52
CA GLY A 508 -10.29 -20.22 2.44
C GLY A 508 -10.62 -20.97 3.74
N THR A 509 -9.61 -21.40 4.48
CA THR A 509 -9.78 -22.03 5.81
C THR A 509 -10.26 -21.02 6.85
N LEU A 510 -9.70 -19.81 6.86
CA LEU A 510 -10.03 -18.77 7.83
C LEU A 510 -11.47 -18.24 7.68
N PHE A 511 -11.95 -18.07 6.45
CA PHE A 511 -13.30 -17.54 6.17
C PHE A 511 -14.32 -18.62 5.76
N GLY A 512 -13.92 -19.90 5.78
CA GLY A 512 -14.69 -21.05 5.31
C GLY A 512 -14.81 -21.10 3.78
N GLU A 513 -15.13 -22.27 3.21
CA GLU A 513 -15.47 -22.46 1.78
C GLU A 513 -16.75 -21.72 1.34
N THR A 514 -17.18 -20.70 2.09
CA THR A 514 -18.25 -19.81 1.68
C THR A 514 -17.79 -19.01 0.46
N GLN A 515 -18.25 -19.46 -0.70
CA GLN A 515 -18.31 -18.76 -1.98
C GLN A 515 -18.57 -17.25 -1.85
N ARG A 516 -17.56 -16.43 -1.58
CA ARG A 516 -17.63 -14.95 -1.72
C ARG A 516 -16.33 -14.30 -2.20
N ILE A 517 -15.19 -14.98 -2.06
CA ILE A 517 -13.87 -14.45 -2.46
C ILE A 517 -13.66 -14.42 -3.99
N LYS A 518 -14.58 -14.95 -4.81
CA LYS A 518 -14.38 -15.02 -6.27
C LYS A 518 -14.44 -13.66 -7.00
N HIS A 519 -14.89 -12.58 -6.37
CA HIS A 519 -15.26 -11.35 -7.10
C HIS A 519 -14.69 -10.02 -6.60
N THR A 520 -13.88 -9.97 -5.54
CA THR A 520 -13.58 -8.65 -4.97
C THR A 520 -12.27 -8.05 -5.47
N LEU A 521 -11.21 -8.82 -5.70
CA LEU A 521 -9.94 -8.33 -6.26
C LEU A 521 -9.17 -9.52 -6.88
N ARG A 522 -9.11 -9.62 -8.21
CA ARG A 522 -8.09 -10.44 -8.87
C ARG A 522 -6.80 -9.61 -8.88
N VAL A 523 -6.09 -9.57 -7.76
CA VAL A 523 -4.69 -9.11 -7.76
C VAL A 523 -3.89 -10.31 -8.28
N GLN A 524 -3.33 -10.15 -9.48
CA GLN A 524 -2.43 -11.14 -10.06
C GLN A 524 -1.20 -11.30 -9.15
N ILE A 525 -0.92 -12.54 -8.76
CA ILE A 525 0.35 -12.96 -8.16
C ILE A 525 1.34 -13.26 -9.28
#